data_AF-A0A8C5QX64-F1
#
_entry.id   AF-A0A8C5QX64-F1
#
_cell.length_a   1.000
_cell.length_b   1.000
_cell.length_c   1.000
_cell.angle_alpha   90.00
_cell.angle_beta   90.00
_cell.angle_gamma   90.00
#
_symmetry.space_group_name_H-M   'P 1'
#
loop_
_entity.id
_entity.type
_entity.pdbx_description
1 polymer ?
#
loop_
_entity_poly.entity_id
_entity_poly.type
_entity_poly.pdbx_seq_one_letter_code
_entity_poly.pdbx_strand_id
1 'polypeptide(L)'
;MENISLWESVNKLLWRHGCSMIHVTAAEGGEELPGSVLLNVQASLAVRSAVQTLISDTERRQNLIHNLITANEQLKQDVQLQQSRAARQEQKASELQQILDSVRTKIRDLEDDFINKTRRQRNEMRSAMREKQAALNLCQELRDKLRQQDETLSQLRTRLSESAAEERPAHHGKTFLRLMKRPQIPEVTDGYEQQINNLQGEIRYTATELPINGRTCSEESLDLDASPNYKALLKSYQEQMKERRENHEQLMRENSQIRAELATRPSVQELKLCKQQTRRLERILLQHKISFRGTNREQSEEQTASTAAQSLERLPASECRRYLQEACAQLHVKHVTDLAPAISSHAKLRQTLHRALRKLNEKLLPNLEETCESGDVPRVEELLLLVDTMLEDVDTRAQDPACVSSHTLRALVAHFQKLFDVPSVSGVYPRMNEVYSKLGETCNMMRNLQCVLGLDGKVTCGALVNAVWQLCRELEEGESQKLRRVLGTLDIDSVINKIQEHEEFFPAFEGLITELLDVLEVGRLEQVLPAVRRLMDRTPQ
;
A
#
# COMPACT_ATOMS: atom_id res chain seq x y z
N MET A 1 95.22 10.27 -12.45
CA MET A 1 94.24 10.83 -13.41
C MET A 1 92.86 10.16 -13.32
N GLU A 2 92.74 8.83 -13.20
CA GLU A 2 91.43 8.13 -13.12
C GLU A 2 90.50 8.55 -11.97
N ASN A 3 91.04 9.06 -10.85
CA ASN A 3 90.22 9.47 -9.72
C ASN A 3 89.48 10.80 -9.97
N ILE A 4 90.01 11.69 -10.81
CA ILE A 4 89.44 13.03 -11.05
C ILE A 4 88.20 12.92 -11.94
N SER A 5 88.22 12.08 -12.98
CA SER A 5 87.06 11.83 -13.86
C SER A 5 85.88 11.19 -13.14
N LEU A 6 86.14 10.38 -12.09
CA LEU A 6 85.10 9.77 -11.27
C LEU A 6 84.34 10.81 -10.42
N TRP A 7 85.00 11.90 -10.01
CA TRP A 7 84.37 13.01 -9.29
C TRP A 7 83.59 13.95 -10.20
N GLU A 8 83.94 14.06 -11.49
CA GLU A 8 83.14 14.80 -12.47
C GLU A 8 81.72 14.24 -12.61
N SER A 9 81.54 12.92 -12.48
CA SER A 9 80.21 12.30 -12.49
C SER A 9 79.34 12.73 -11.30
N VAL A 10 79.95 12.87 -10.12
CA VAL A 10 79.28 13.35 -8.90
C VAL A 10 78.99 14.83 -8.99
N ASN A 11 79.91 15.63 -9.55
CA ASN A 11 79.70 17.06 -9.78
C ASN A 11 78.57 17.33 -10.77
N LYS A 12 78.43 16.52 -11.82
CA LYS A 12 77.27 16.60 -12.73
C LYS A 12 75.96 16.31 -12.01
N LEU A 13 75.96 15.34 -11.08
CA LEU A 13 74.80 15.02 -10.25
C LEU A 13 74.47 16.18 -9.31
N LEU A 14 75.46 16.67 -8.55
CA LEU A 14 75.31 17.82 -7.64
C LEU A 14 74.79 19.05 -8.37
N TRP A 15 75.33 19.34 -9.56
CA TRP A 15 74.89 20.47 -10.38
C TRP A 15 73.43 20.34 -10.82
N ARG A 16 72.98 19.15 -11.22
CA ARG A 16 71.55 18.88 -11.54
C ARG A 16 70.62 19.12 -10.36
N HIS A 17 71.11 18.97 -9.13
CA HIS A 17 70.37 19.26 -7.90
C HIS A 17 70.62 20.68 -7.34
N GLY A 18 71.31 21.55 -8.10
CA GLY A 18 71.60 22.92 -7.68
C GLY A 18 72.65 23.04 -6.56
N CYS A 19 73.40 21.98 -6.28
CA CYS A 19 74.48 21.99 -5.29
C CYS A 19 75.81 22.44 -5.92
N SER A 20 76.67 23.04 -5.10
CA SER A 20 78.02 23.46 -5.50
C SER A 20 78.90 22.27 -5.89
N MET A 21 79.78 22.46 -6.87
CA MET A 21 80.70 21.42 -7.34
C MET A 21 81.85 21.19 -6.37
N ILE A 22 82.30 19.94 -6.29
CA ILE A 22 83.46 19.52 -5.49
C ILE A 22 84.70 19.56 -6.38
N HIS A 23 85.64 20.45 -6.08
CA HIS A 23 86.90 20.55 -6.81
C HIS A 23 87.90 19.51 -6.30
N VAL A 24 88.45 18.70 -7.21
CA VAL A 24 89.44 17.65 -6.89
C VAL A 24 90.73 17.90 -7.66
N THR A 25 91.83 18.08 -6.94
CA THR A 25 93.17 18.32 -7.47
C THR A 25 94.09 17.14 -7.12
N ALA A 26 95.07 16.84 -7.97
CA ALA A 26 96.10 15.86 -7.66
C ALA A 26 97.11 16.48 -6.68
N ALA A 27 97.37 15.80 -5.56
CA ALA A 27 98.40 16.23 -4.61
C ALA A 27 99.79 15.89 -5.17
N GLU A 28 100.41 16.83 -5.89
CA GLU A 28 101.80 16.72 -6.31
C GLU A 28 102.69 17.28 -5.19
N GLY A 29 103.35 16.40 -4.42
CA GLY A 29 104.42 16.82 -3.50
C GLY A 29 104.09 16.97 -2.00
N GLY A 30 102.96 16.46 -1.51
CA GLY A 30 102.73 16.29 -0.06
C GLY A 30 102.52 17.56 0.78
N GLU A 31 102.42 18.74 0.17
CA GLU A 31 102.06 19.97 0.89
C GLU A 31 100.54 20.10 1.04
N GLU A 32 100.07 20.28 2.28
CA GLU A 32 98.68 20.59 2.59
C GLU A 32 98.36 22.02 2.15
N LEU A 33 97.58 22.16 1.07
CA LEU A 33 96.99 23.45 0.70
C LEU A 33 95.97 23.88 1.77
N PRO A 34 96.04 25.12 2.30
CA PRO A 34 95.13 25.57 3.34
C PRO A 34 93.68 25.55 2.83
N GLY A 35 92.82 24.83 3.56
CA GLY A 35 91.41 24.64 3.20
C GLY A 35 91.12 23.46 2.27
N SER A 36 92.13 22.66 1.89
CA SER A 36 91.96 21.42 1.11
C SER A 36 92.09 20.18 1.99
N VAL A 37 91.26 19.17 1.77
CA VAL A 37 91.30 17.90 2.53
C VAL A 37 92.02 16.85 1.71
N LEU A 38 93.13 16.33 2.25
CA LEU A 38 93.92 15.29 1.60
C LEU A 38 93.31 13.92 1.91
N LEU A 39 92.69 13.30 0.91
CA LEU A 39 92.07 11.99 1.04
C LEU A 39 92.94 10.92 0.40
N ASN A 40 93.20 9.83 1.13
CA ASN A 40 93.72 8.63 0.51
C ASN A 40 92.67 8.05 -0.46
N VAL A 41 93.11 7.18 -1.38
CA VAL A 41 92.26 6.63 -2.44
C VAL A 41 91.00 5.95 -1.87
N GLN A 42 91.15 5.23 -0.76
CA GLN A 42 90.06 4.51 -0.10
C GLN A 42 89.01 5.46 0.50
N ALA A 43 89.45 6.50 1.20
CA ALA A 43 88.57 7.51 1.80
C ALA A 43 87.86 8.33 0.72
N SER A 44 88.56 8.69 -0.37
CA SER A 44 87.96 9.38 -1.53
C SER A 44 86.83 8.56 -2.16
N LEU A 45 87.05 7.26 -2.39
CA LEU A 45 86.02 6.36 -2.89
C LEU A 45 84.83 6.23 -1.93
N ALA A 46 85.07 6.15 -0.62
CA ALA A 46 84.04 6.05 0.40
C ALA A 46 83.19 7.33 0.48
N VAL A 47 83.81 8.52 0.49
CA VAL A 47 83.09 9.81 0.50
C VAL A 47 82.28 9.97 -0.78
N ARG A 48 82.85 9.62 -1.94
CA ARG A 48 82.14 9.67 -3.23
C ARG A 48 80.89 8.79 -3.23
N SER A 49 81.02 7.54 -2.75
CA SER A 49 79.90 6.61 -2.63
C SER A 49 78.84 7.11 -1.64
N ALA A 50 79.26 7.69 -0.52
CA ALA A 50 78.35 8.29 0.45
C ALA A 50 77.57 9.47 -0.14
N VAL A 51 78.24 10.38 -0.86
CA VAL A 51 77.59 11.52 -1.53
C VAL A 51 76.61 11.05 -2.60
N GLN A 52 76.99 10.09 -3.45
CA GLN A 52 76.07 9.51 -4.45
C GLN A 52 74.83 8.88 -3.79
N THR A 53 75.04 8.12 -2.71
CA THR A 53 73.94 7.48 -1.97
C THR A 53 73.01 8.51 -1.34
N LEU A 54 73.58 9.58 -0.76
CA LEU A 54 72.81 10.67 -0.17
C LEU A 54 71.94 11.39 -1.23
N ILE A 55 72.50 11.68 -2.40
CA ILE A 55 71.74 12.36 -3.47
C ILE A 55 70.60 11.46 -3.95
N SER A 56 70.86 10.19 -4.23
CA SER A 56 69.81 9.25 -4.64
C SER A 56 68.73 9.06 -3.58
N ASP A 57 69.09 9.06 -2.29
CA ASP A 57 68.11 8.98 -1.20
C ASP A 57 67.31 10.29 -1.06
N THR A 58 67.91 11.46 -1.32
CA THR A 58 67.17 12.72 -1.37
C THR A 58 66.16 12.77 -2.51
N GLU A 59 66.51 12.33 -3.71
CA GLU A 59 65.57 12.21 -4.84
C GLU A 59 64.42 11.26 -4.52
N ARG A 60 64.75 10.08 -3.97
CA ARG A 60 63.74 9.09 -3.55
C ARG A 60 62.78 9.68 -2.52
N ARG A 61 63.30 10.43 -1.53
CA ARG A 61 62.48 11.13 -0.53
C ARG A 61 61.62 12.22 -1.16
N GLN A 62 62.16 13.03 -2.07
CA GLN A 62 61.39 14.06 -2.76
C GLN A 62 60.23 13.45 -3.58
N ASN A 63 60.48 12.36 -4.30
CA ASN A 63 59.45 11.63 -5.03
C ASN A 63 58.39 11.05 -4.09
N LEU A 64 58.80 10.49 -2.94
CA LEU A 64 57.86 10.01 -1.93
C LEU A 64 56.99 11.14 -1.37
N ILE A 65 57.60 12.28 -1.03
CA ILE A 65 56.88 13.46 -0.54
C ILE A 65 55.89 13.96 -1.59
N HIS A 66 56.30 14.06 -2.85
CA HIS A 66 55.41 14.45 -3.95
C HIS A 66 54.23 13.50 -4.10
N ASN A 67 54.48 12.18 -4.10
CA ASN A 67 53.42 11.17 -4.17
C ASN A 67 52.46 11.25 -2.97
N LEU A 68 53.00 11.47 -1.77
CA LEU A 68 52.18 11.66 -0.56
C LEU A 68 51.32 12.92 -0.64
N ILE A 69 51.84 14.03 -1.16
CA ILE A 69 51.07 15.26 -1.36
C ILE A 69 49.93 15.00 -2.35
N THR A 70 50.23 14.40 -3.50
CA THR A 70 49.22 14.08 -4.53
C THR A 70 48.14 13.13 -4.00
N ALA A 71 48.54 12.08 -3.29
CA ALA A 71 47.59 11.13 -2.67
C ALA A 71 46.74 11.80 -1.59
N ASN A 72 47.32 12.69 -0.77
CA ASN A 72 46.57 13.43 0.26
C ASN A 72 45.55 14.37 -0.38
N GLU A 73 45.90 15.04 -1.48
CA GLU A 73 44.98 15.92 -2.18
C GLU A 73 43.82 15.14 -2.83
N GLN A 74 44.09 13.97 -3.40
CA GLN A 74 43.05 13.04 -3.88
C GLN A 74 42.14 12.59 -2.74
N LEU A 75 42.71 12.19 -1.59
CA LEU A 75 41.92 11.79 -0.42
C LEU A 75 41.03 12.92 0.10
N LYS A 76 41.49 14.17 0.09
CA LYS A 76 40.65 15.32 0.45
C LYS A 76 39.47 15.49 -0.50
N GLN A 77 39.69 15.35 -1.80
CA GLN A 77 38.62 15.42 -2.80
C GLN A 77 37.59 14.29 -2.61
N ASP A 78 38.06 13.07 -2.36
CA ASP A 78 37.19 11.92 -2.07
C ASP A 78 36.38 12.14 -0.79
N VAL A 79 36.99 12.66 0.26
CA VAL A 79 36.29 13.00 1.52
C VAL A 79 35.22 14.07 1.27
N GLN A 80 35.51 15.12 0.51
CA GLN A 80 34.51 16.14 0.14
C GLN A 80 33.36 15.54 -0.68
N LEU A 81 33.68 14.68 -1.65
CA LEU A 81 32.65 14.01 -2.46
C LEU A 81 31.75 13.13 -1.57
N GLN A 82 32.35 12.34 -0.67
CA GLN A 82 31.59 11.50 0.25
C GLN A 82 30.75 12.33 1.24
N GLN A 83 31.28 13.43 1.76
CA GLN A 83 30.51 14.37 2.60
C GLN A 83 29.31 14.93 1.83
N SER A 84 29.48 15.34 0.57
CA SER A 84 28.37 15.84 -0.26
C SER A 84 27.31 14.76 -0.51
N ARG A 85 27.73 13.50 -0.69
CA ARG A 85 26.81 12.36 -0.85
C ARG A 85 26.07 12.06 0.44
N ALA A 86 26.76 12.07 1.58
CA ALA A 86 26.17 11.86 2.90
C ALA A 86 25.12 12.94 3.21
N ALA A 87 25.45 14.22 2.98
CA ALA A 87 24.52 15.34 3.20
C ALA A 87 23.23 15.20 2.36
N ARG A 88 23.34 14.76 1.10
CA ARG A 88 22.16 14.49 0.26
C ARG A 88 21.31 13.33 0.79
N GLN A 89 21.93 12.29 1.35
CA GLN A 89 21.19 11.18 1.95
C GLN A 89 20.53 11.58 3.27
N GLU A 90 21.21 12.38 4.08
CA GLU A 90 20.66 12.96 5.31
C GLU A 90 19.46 13.85 5.02
N GLN A 91 19.54 14.70 3.99
CA GLN A 91 18.40 15.52 3.55
C GLN A 91 17.20 14.65 3.16
N LYS A 92 17.41 13.61 2.33
CA LYS A 92 16.34 12.67 1.95
C LYS A 92 15.74 11.95 3.16
N ALA A 93 16.56 11.55 4.12
CA ALA A 93 16.09 10.92 5.34
C ALA A 93 15.23 11.90 6.16
N SER A 94 15.62 13.17 6.24
CA SER A 94 14.85 14.23 6.90
C SER A 94 13.51 14.49 6.22
N GLU A 95 13.49 14.58 4.89
CA GLU A 95 12.25 14.74 4.11
C GLU A 95 11.29 13.55 4.32
N LEU A 96 11.80 12.32 4.28
CA LEU A 96 11.02 11.12 4.58
C LEU A 96 10.50 11.11 6.02
N GLN A 97 11.30 11.57 6.98
CA GLN A 97 10.89 11.68 8.38
C GLN A 97 9.74 12.68 8.54
N GLN A 98 9.79 13.84 7.87
CA GLN A 98 8.70 14.82 7.88
C GLN A 98 7.40 14.26 7.28
N ILE A 99 7.50 13.53 6.16
CA ILE A 99 6.33 12.87 5.56
C ILE A 99 5.75 11.84 6.54
N LEU A 100 6.60 11.05 7.18
CA LEU A 100 6.18 10.02 8.13
C LEU A 100 5.49 10.64 9.35
N ASP A 101 6.03 11.74 9.89
CA ASP A 101 5.43 12.43 11.02
C ASP A 101 4.08 13.08 10.65
N SER A 102 3.94 13.62 9.44
CA SER A 102 2.65 14.09 8.90
C SER A 102 1.61 12.97 8.75
N VAL A 103 2.04 11.79 8.28
CA VAL A 103 1.16 10.61 8.20
C VAL A 103 0.77 10.14 9.59
N ARG A 104 1.69 10.13 10.56
CA ARG A 104 1.40 9.76 11.96
C ARG A 104 0.37 10.68 12.60
N THR A 105 0.50 12.00 12.41
CA THR A 105 -0.50 12.95 12.94
C THR A 105 -1.86 12.69 12.30
N LYS A 106 -1.91 12.48 10.98
CA LYS A 106 -3.17 12.22 10.29
C LYS A 106 -3.83 10.91 10.68
N ILE A 107 -3.05 9.84 10.93
CA ILE A 107 -3.57 8.58 11.47
C ILE A 107 -4.16 8.81 12.86
N ARG A 108 -3.45 9.53 13.73
CA ARG A 108 -3.93 9.84 15.08
C ARG A 108 -5.24 10.63 15.04
N ASP A 109 -5.32 11.65 14.20
CA ASP A 109 -6.54 12.45 14.03
C ASP A 109 -7.72 11.58 13.55
N LEU A 110 -7.48 10.66 12.61
CA LEU A 110 -8.50 9.73 12.11
C LEU A 110 -8.94 8.71 13.18
N GLU A 111 -8.00 8.20 13.99
CA GLU A 111 -8.30 7.31 15.11
C GLU A 111 -9.15 8.04 16.17
N ASP A 112 -8.78 9.27 16.53
CA ASP A 112 -9.51 10.10 17.48
C ASP A 112 -10.93 10.43 16.97
N ASP A 113 -11.06 10.78 15.69
CA ASP A 113 -12.36 11.00 15.05
C ASP A 113 -13.24 9.74 15.08
N PHE A 114 -12.66 8.56 14.82
CA PHE A 114 -13.37 7.30 14.87
C PHE A 114 -13.82 6.95 16.30
N ILE A 115 -12.95 7.14 17.28
CA ILE A 115 -13.25 6.96 18.71
C ILE A 115 -14.38 7.90 19.12
N ASN A 116 -14.32 9.17 18.71
CA ASN A 116 -15.32 10.18 19.02
C ASN A 116 -16.68 9.87 18.38
N LYS A 117 -16.72 9.46 17.11
CA LYS A 117 -17.95 9.03 16.41
C LYS A 117 -18.58 7.83 17.10
N THR A 118 -17.78 6.80 17.41
CA THR A 118 -18.24 5.60 18.10
C THR A 118 -18.77 5.92 19.51
N ARG A 119 -18.10 6.83 20.22
CA ARG A 119 -18.52 7.30 21.55
C ARG A 119 -19.84 8.06 21.46
N ARG A 120 -20.01 8.93 20.46
CA ARG A 120 -21.26 9.67 20.23
C ARG A 120 -22.43 8.71 19.95
N GLN A 121 -22.27 7.78 19.02
CA GLN A 121 -23.30 6.77 18.71
C GLN A 121 -23.67 5.92 19.94
N ARG A 122 -22.68 5.49 20.74
CA ARG A 122 -22.93 4.74 21.98
C ARG A 122 -23.69 5.58 23.02
N ASN A 123 -23.46 6.89 23.07
CA ASN A 123 -24.17 7.77 23.98
C ASN A 123 -25.61 8.01 23.52
N GLU A 124 -25.82 8.25 22.22
CA GLU A 124 -27.14 8.38 21.61
C GLU A 124 -27.99 7.11 21.83
N MET A 125 -27.42 5.93 21.55
CA MET A 125 -28.07 4.64 21.81
C MET A 125 -28.43 4.48 23.29
N ARG A 126 -27.56 4.91 24.21
CA ARG A 126 -27.86 4.87 25.65
C ARG A 126 -28.96 5.84 26.05
N SER A 127 -29.04 7.03 25.45
CA SER A 127 -30.15 7.98 25.70
C SER A 127 -31.47 7.40 25.21
N ALA A 128 -31.50 6.92 23.96
CA ALA A 128 -32.68 6.31 23.36
C ALA A 128 -33.18 5.10 24.16
N MET A 129 -32.27 4.25 24.67
CA MET A 129 -32.65 3.14 25.55
C MET A 129 -33.27 3.59 26.88
N ARG A 130 -32.78 4.69 27.47
CA ARG A 130 -33.39 5.27 28.69
C ARG A 130 -34.76 5.85 28.41
N GLU A 131 -34.92 6.57 27.31
CA GLU A 131 -36.20 7.13 26.88
C GLU A 131 -37.22 6.02 26.59
N LYS A 132 -36.81 4.97 25.88
CA LYS A 132 -37.62 3.77 25.66
C LYS A 132 -38.08 3.15 26.98
N GLN A 133 -37.17 2.99 27.95
CA GLN A 133 -37.52 2.43 29.25
C GLN A 133 -38.49 3.33 30.03
N ALA A 134 -38.28 4.66 30.00
CA ALA A 134 -39.17 5.62 30.62
C ALA A 134 -40.58 5.58 29.99
N ALA A 135 -40.66 5.51 28.67
CA ALA A 135 -41.93 5.37 27.95
C ALA A 135 -42.66 4.06 28.30
N LEU A 136 -41.93 2.94 28.38
CA LEU A 136 -42.50 1.64 28.80
C LEU A 136 -43.08 1.71 30.22
N ASN A 137 -42.35 2.31 31.15
CA ASN A 137 -42.81 2.50 32.52
C ASN A 137 -44.09 3.37 32.55
N LEU A 138 -44.12 4.48 31.80
CA LEU A 138 -45.30 5.33 31.72
C LEU A 138 -46.51 4.58 31.13
N CYS A 139 -46.31 3.81 30.06
CA CYS A 139 -47.38 2.99 29.47
C CYS A 139 -47.89 1.91 30.43
N GLN A 140 -47.06 1.43 31.36
CA GLN A 140 -47.48 0.48 32.39
C GLN A 140 -48.32 1.19 33.47
N GLU A 141 -47.86 2.34 33.96
CA GLU A 141 -48.62 3.15 34.93
C GLU A 141 -49.99 3.57 34.40
N LEU A 142 -50.08 3.96 33.12
CA LEU A 142 -51.35 4.32 32.49
C LEU A 142 -52.30 3.11 32.37
N ARG A 143 -51.76 1.92 32.09
CA ARG A 143 -52.56 0.67 32.08
C ARG A 143 -53.09 0.33 33.46
N ASP A 144 -52.28 0.49 34.50
CA ASP A 144 -52.71 0.25 35.88
C ASP A 144 -53.80 1.24 36.30
N LYS A 145 -53.67 2.52 35.93
CA LYS A 145 -54.72 3.54 36.15
C LYS A 145 -56.01 3.22 35.39
N LEU A 146 -55.93 2.76 34.15
CA LEU A 146 -57.10 2.38 33.37
C LEU A 146 -57.84 1.21 34.04
N ARG A 147 -57.09 0.19 34.48
CA ARG A 147 -57.65 -0.95 35.21
C ARG A 147 -58.35 -0.53 36.49
N GLN A 148 -57.75 0.39 37.27
CA GLN A 148 -58.40 0.96 38.46
C GLN A 148 -59.70 1.69 38.09
N GLN A 149 -59.71 2.48 37.02
CA GLN A 149 -60.92 3.17 36.57
C GLN A 149 -62.02 2.18 36.15
N ASP A 150 -61.68 1.12 35.42
CA ASP A 150 -62.64 0.07 35.02
C ASP A 150 -63.23 -0.67 36.23
N GLU A 151 -62.41 -0.95 37.24
CA GLU A 151 -62.88 -1.51 38.51
C GLU A 151 -63.88 -0.56 39.20
N THR A 152 -63.59 0.74 39.27
CA THR A 152 -64.53 1.72 39.84
C THR A 152 -65.81 1.88 39.03
N LEU A 153 -65.73 1.89 37.69
CA LEU A 153 -66.89 1.96 36.81
C LEU A 153 -67.77 0.72 36.97
N SER A 154 -67.16 -0.46 37.13
CA SER A 154 -67.87 -1.70 37.38
C SER A 154 -68.62 -1.64 38.72
N GLN A 155 -67.97 -1.17 39.79
CA GLN A 155 -68.61 -0.98 41.10
C GLN A 155 -69.75 0.05 41.08
N LEU A 156 -69.60 1.14 40.33
CA LEU A 156 -70.68 2.14 40.19
C LEU A 156 -71.84 1.58 39.37
N ARG A 157 -71.57 0.84 38.29
CA ARG A 157 -72.61 0.17 37.49
C ARG A 157 -73.42 -0.83 38.30
N THR A 158 -72.77 -1.64 39.16
CA THR A 158 -73.50 -2.58 40.03
C THR A 158 -74.42 -1.84 41.00
N ARG A 159 -73.93 -0.80 41.68
CA ARG A 159 -74.76 0.03 42.58
C ARG A 159 -75.93 0.71 41.87
N LEU A 160 -75.72 1.20 40.64
CA LEU A 160 -76.77 1.85 39.86
C LEU A 160 -77.83 0.84 39.41
N SER A 161 -77.44 -0.40 39.12
CA SER A 161 -78.39 -1.48 38.81
C SER A 161 -79.21 -1.93 40.03
N GLU A 162 -78.60 -1.94 41.22
CA GLU A 162 -79.27 -2.22 42.49
C GLU A 162 -80.31 -1.14 42.82
N SER A 163 -79.95 0.15 42.72
CA SER A 163 -80.87 1.28 42.92
C SER A 163 -82.00 1.36 41.88
N ALA A 164 -81.72 1.07 40.61
CA ALA A 164 -82.75 1.03 39.55
C ALA A 164 -83.73 -0.15 39.68
N ALA A 165 -83.37 -1.18 40.46
CA ALA A 165 -84.27 -2.27 40.84
C ALA A 165 -85.15 -1.90 42.04
N GLU A 166 -84.65 -1.08 42.97
CA GLU A 166 -85.39 -0.61 44.16
C GLU A 166 -86.39 0.53 43.86
N GLU A 167 -86.15 1.40 42.88
CA GLU A 167 -86.95 2.63 42.65
C GLU A 167 -88.00 2.57 41.51
N ARG A 168 -88.43 1.41 41.00
CA ARG A 168 -89.52 1.35 39.99
C ARG A 168 -90.92 1.20 40.62
N PRO A 169 -91.74 2.27 40.75
CA PRO A 169 -93.19 2.15 40.83
C PRO A 169 -93.78 2.02 39.41
N ALA A 170 -94.45 0.91 39.15
CA ALA A 170 -94.92 0.43 37.84
C ALA A 170 -95.92 1.32 37.05
N HIS A 171 -96.08 2.61 37.38
CA HIS A 171 -97.16 3.46 36.82
C HIS A 171 -96.75 4.63 35.91
N HIS A 172 -95.50 5.11 35.92
CA HIS A 172 -95.14 6.33 35.15
C HIS A 172 -94.57 6.09 33.74
N GLY A 173 -94.30 4.84 33.34
CA GLY A 173 -93.68 4.52 32.04
C GLY A 173 -94.57 4.70 30.80
N LYS A 174 -95.90 4.78 30.97
CA LYS A 174 -96.85 4.76 29.82
C LYS A 174 -97.11 6.13 29.20
N THR A 175 -96.93 7.22 29.96
CA THR A 175 -97.23 8.59 29.51
C THR A 175 -96.07 9.20 28.72
N PHE A 176 -94.83 8.88 29.08
CA PHE A 176 -93.62 9.39 28.43
C PHE A 176 -93.45 8.88 26.99
N LEU A 177 -93.80 7.62 26.74
CA LEU A 177 -93.76 7.00 25.41
C LEU A 177 -94.80 7.55 24.42
N ARG A 178 -95.75 8.39 24.86
CA ARG A 178 -96.78 8.96 23.97
C ARG A 178 -96.40 10.34 23.43
N LEU A 179 -95.51 11.06 24.11
CA LEU A 179 -95.06 12.41 23.70
C LEU A 179 -93.97 12.38 22.62
N MET A 180 -93.21 11.30 22.53
CA MET A 180 -92.10 11.19 21.59
C MET A 180 -92.51 10.67 20.19
N LYS A 181 -93.82 10.42 19.94
CA LYS A 181 -94.39 10.01 18.63
C LYS A 181 -94.84 11.19 17.73
N ARG A 182 -94.01 12.23 17.56
CA ARG A 182 -94.16 13.21 16.46
C ARG A 182 -92.95 13.03 15.54
N PRO A 183 -93.10 13.06 14.20
CA PRO A 183 -91.97 12.86 13.31
C PRO A 183 -90.96 13.98 13.55
N GLN A 184 -89.76 13.56 13.91
CA GLN A 184 -88.69 14.43 14.35
C GLN A 184 -87.98 14.99 13.12
N ILE A 185 -87.57 16.25 13.24
CA ILE A 185 -86.67 17.04 12.39
C ILE A 185 -85.57 16.24 11.63
N PRO A 186 -84.97 15.13 12.14
CA PRO A 186 -84.03 14.27 11.41
C PRO A 186 -84.48 13.73 10.04
N GLU A 187 -85.71 13.25 9.84
CA GLU A 187 -86.12 12.67 8.53
C GLU A 187 -86.11 13.71 7.40
N VAL A 188 -86.34 14.98 7.72
CA VAL A 188 -86.25 16.09 6.76
C VAL A 188 -84.79 16.45 6.49
N THR A 189 -83.91 16.24 7.47
CA THR A 189 -82.47 16.54 7.36
C THR A 189 -81.78 15.50 6.47
N ASP A 190 -82.17 14.23 6.59
CA ASP A 190 -81.68 13.13 5.74
C ASP A 190 -82.03 13.36 4.25
N GLY A 191 -83.22 13.91 3.96
CA GLY A 191 -83.64 14.25 2.61
C GLY A 191 -82.82 15.39 1.97
N TYR A 192 -82.44 16.39 2.77
CA TYR A 192 -81.57 17.49 2.31
C TYR A 192 -80.10 17.06 2.17
N GLU A 193 -79.60 16.18 3.05
CA GLU A 193 -78.25 15.60 2.92
C GLU A 193 -78.10 14.80 1.62
N GLN A 194 -79.11 14.02 1.25
CA GLN A 194 -79.07 13.25 0.01
C GLN A 194 -79.08 14.15 -1.23
N GLN A 195 -79.76 15.30 -1.16
CA GLN A 195 -79.79 16.28 -2.24
C GLN A 195 -78.45 17.04 -2.38
N ILE A 196 -77.80 17.36 -1.25
CA ILE A 196 -76.46 17.98 -1.22
C ILE A 196 -75.39 17.03 -1.78
N ASN A 197 -75.45 15.75 -1.41
CA ASN A 197 -74.51 14.74 -1.89
C ASN A 197 -74.62 14.50 -3.42
N ASN A 198 -75.83 14.56 -3.98
CA ASN A 198 -76.05 14.43 -5.42
C ASN A 198 -75.48 15.63 -6.21
N LEU A 199 -75.70 16.86 -5.74
CA LEU A 199 -75.13 18.07 -6.37
C LEU A 199 -73.60 18.10 -6.28
N GLN A 200 -73.01 17.63 -5.18
CA GLN A 200 -71.56 17.50 -5.05
C GLN A 200 -70.96 16.42 -5.95
N GLY A 201 -71.74 15.41 -6.35
CA GLY A 201 -71.36 14.41 -7.35
C GLY A 201 -71.31 14.98 -8.76
N GLU A 202 -72.29 15.81 -9.14
CA GLU A 202 -72.31 16.50 -10.44
C GLU A 202 -71.17 17.52 -10.60
N ILE A 203 -70.81 18.23 -9.52
CA ILE A 203 -69.67 19.17 -9.50
C ILE A 203 -68.33 18.41 -9.70
N ARG A 204 -68.19 17.23 -9.10
CA ARG A 204 -66.98 16.39 -9.27
C ARG A 204 -66.88 15.79 -10.67
N TYR A 205 -68.01 15.39 -11.27
CA TYR A 205 -68.04 14.88 -12.65
C TYR A 205 -67.66 15.97 -13.66
N THR A 206 -68.15 17.19 -13.50
CA THR A 206 -67.84 18.32 -14.40
C THR A 206 -66.42 18.87 -14.23
N ALA A 207 -65.82 18.75 -13.04
CA ALA A 207 -64.42 19.15 -12.80
C ALA A 207 -63.38 18.24 -13.47
N THR A 208 -63.77 17.04 -13.90
CA THR A 208 -62.83 16.04 -14.46
C THR A 208 -62.68 16.17 -15.99
N GLU A 209 -63.56 16.91 -16.67
CA GLU A 209 -63.47 17.17 -18.13
C GLU A 209 -63.17 18.65 -18.45
N LEU A 210 -61.95 19.13 -18.13
CA LEU A 210 -61.36 20.29 -18.79
C LEU A 210 -59.85 20.08 -19.02
N PRO A 211 -59.35 20.20 -20.26
CA PRO A 211 -57.96 19.87 -20.59
C PRO A 211 -57.00 21.02 -20.26
N ILE A 212 -55.87 20.61 -19.66
CA ILE A 212 -54.52 21.19 -19.67
C ILE A 212 -54.39 22.51 -20.46
N ASN A 213 -54.19 23.62 -19.75
CA ASN A 213 -53.39 24.72 -20.27
C ASN A 213 -52.71 25.51 -19.14
N GLY A 214 -51.40 25.73 -19.33
CA GLY A 214 -50.44 25.97 -18.26
C GLY A 214 -50.50 27.32 -17.57
N ARG A 215 -49.79 27.37 -16.43
CA ARG A 215 -49.20 28.58 -15.85
C ARG A 215 -48.18 28.19 -14.78
N THR A 216 -46.91 28.43 -15.13
CA THR A 216 -45.84 28.98 -14.30
C THR A 216 -46.03 28.89 -12.78
N CYS A 217 -45.33 27.95 -12.16
CA CYS A 217 -45.15 27.92 -10.70
C CYS A 217 -44.19 29.05 -10.32
N SER A 218 -44.76 30.16 -9.84
CA SER A 218 -43.99 31.20 -9.17
C SER A 218 -43.64 30.71 -7.76
N GLU A 219 -42.40 30.97 -7.38
CA GLU A 219 -41.91 30.91 -6.01
C GLU A 219 -42.85 31.63 -5.05
N GLU A 220 -43.29 30.98 -3.96
CA GLU A 220 -43.16 31.50 -2.60
C GLU A 220 -43.71 30.53 -1.53
N SER A 221 -42.81 30.22 -0.60
CA SER A 221 -42.95 29.72 0.78
C SER A 221 -44.05 28.71 1.15
N LEU A 222 -43.63 27.47 1.34
CA LEU A 222 -44.02 26.73 2.54
C LEU A 222 -42.76 26.45 3.36
N ASP A 223 -42.53 27.32 4.34
CA ASP A 223 -41.59 27.10 5.43
C ASP A 223 -42.09 25.93 6.28
N LEU A 224 -41.55 24.74 6.01
CA LEU A 224 -41.61 23.60 6.91
C LEU A 224 -40.28 23.54 7.67
N ASP A 225 -40.33 24.04 8.90
CA ASP A 225 -39.22 24.24 9.83
C ASP A 225 -38.69 22.91 10.44
N ALA A 226 -38.62 21.87 9.61
CA ALA A 226 -38.18 20.53 9.98
C ALA A 226 -37.39 19.81 8.86
N SER A 227 -36.44 20.48 8.17
CA SER A 227 -35.38 19.74 7.43
C SER A 227 -34.14 20.50 6.92
N PRO A 228 -33.53 21.47 7.65
CA PRO A 228 -32.21 21.99 7.27
C PRO A 228 -31.14 20.89 7.17
N ASN A 229 -31.24 19.88 8.04
CA ASN A 229 -30.23 18.82 8.18
C ASN A 229 -30.27 17.80 7.02
N TYR A 230 -31.45 17.38 6.58
CA TYR A 230 -31.58 16.47 5.42
C TYR A 230 -31.18 17.16 4.11
N LYS A 231 -31.55 18.44 3.93
CA LYS A 231 -31.14 19.22 2.75
C LYS A 231 -29.61 19.42 2.70
N ALA A 232 -28.99 19.69 3.85
CA ALA A 232 -27.54 19.78 3.97
C ALA A 232 -26.85 18.42 3.73
N LEU A 233 -27.40 17.34 4.26
CA LEU A 233 -26.89 15.98 4.06
C LEU A 233 -26.97 15.55 2.59
N LEU A 234 -28.09 15.79 1.92
CA LEU A 234 -28.25 15.50 0.49
C LEU A 234 -27.27 16.32 -0.36
N LYS A 235 -27.09 17.60 -0.07
CA LYS A 235 -26.06 18.43 -0.73
C LYS A 235 -24.65 17.89 -0.48
N SER A 236 -24.34 17.44 0.74
CA SER A 236 -23.04 16.85 1.06
C SER A 236 -22.76 15.56 0.29
N TYR A 237 -23.76 14.69 0.13
CA TYR A 237 -23.63 13.48 -0.69
C TYR A 237 -23.51 13.80 -2.17
N GLN A 238 -24.23 14.81 -2.66
CA GLN A 238 -24.12 15.28 -4.03
C GLN A 238 -22.72 15.83 -4.34
N GLU A 239 -22.14 16.62 -3.43
CA GLU A 239 -20.78 17.14 -3.54
C GLU A 239 -19.75 16.01 -3.48
N GLN A 240 -19.91 15.05 -2.56
CA GLN A 240 -19.01 13.90 -2.45
C GLN A 240 -19.05 13.02 -3.71
N MET A 241 -20.21 12.86 -4.35
CA MET A 241 -20.32 12.12 -5.62
C MET A 241 -19.73 12.90 -6.81
N LYS A 242 -19.67 14.23 -6.74
CA LYS A 242 -18.99 15.07 -7.72
C LYS A 242 -17.47 14.98 -7.54
N GLU A 243 -16.97 15.13 -6.31
CA GLU A 243 -15.54 15.01 -5.98
C GLU A 243 -15.00 13.61 -6.34
N ARG A 244 -15.74 12.53 -6.04
CA ARG A 244 -15.34 11.18 -6.45
C ARG A 244 -15.26 11.01 -7.96
N ARG A 245 -16.14 11.66 -8.73
CA ARG A 245 -16.10 11.63 -10.20
C ARG A 245 -14.87 12.36 -10.72
N GLU A 246 -14.57 13.55 -10.21
CA GLU A 246 -13.40 14.33 -10.60
C GLU A 246 -12.08 13.58 -10.27
N ASN A 247 -12.00 12.95 -9.09
CA ASN A 247 -10.87 12.11 -8.70
C ASN A 247 -10.72 10.88 -9.61
N HIS A 248 -11.83 10.23 -9.96
CA HIS A 248 -11.80 9.10 -10.89
C HIS A 248 -11.30 9.53 -12.28
N GLU A 249 -11.78 10.65 -12.81
CA GLU A 249 -11.30 11.21 -14.07
C GLU A 249 -9.83 11.59 -14.04
N GLN A 250 -9.33 12.11 -12.91
CA GLN A 250 -7.91 12.39 -12.73
C GLN A 250 -7.07 11.11 -12.74
N LEU A 251 -7.47 10.09 -11.97
CA LEU A 251 -6.78 8.81 -11.96
C LEU A 251 -6.77 8.15 -13.35
N MET A 252 -7.85 8.29 -14.12
CA MET A 252 -7.91 7.81 -15.49
C MET A 252 -6.94 8.55 -16.42
N ARG A 253 -6.78 9.86 -16.26
CA ARG A 253 -5.77 10.66 -16.98
C ARG A 253 -4.34 10.25 -16.60
N GLU A 254 -4.06 10.04 -15.33
CA GLU A 254 -2.75 9.58 -14.87
C GLU A 254 -2.45 8.16 -15.38
N ASN A 255 -3.42 7.25 -15.37
CA ASN A 255 -3.23 5.89 -15.88
C ASN A 255 -2.96 5.89 -17.39
N SER A 256 -3.65 6.73 -18.17
CA SER A 256 -3.39 6.85 -19.60
C SER A 256 -2.01 7.43 -19.89
N GLN A 257 -1.57 8.42 -19.10
CA GLN A 257 -0.21 8.99 -19.18
C GLN A 257 0.86 7.95 -18.85
N ILE A 258 0.70 7.19 -17.75
CA ILE A 258 1.63 6.11 -17.38
C ILE A 258 1.70 5.04 -18.47
N ARG A 259 0.56 4.69 -19.10
CA ARG A 259 0.55 3.75 -20.23
C ARG A 259 1.31 4.30 -21.45
N ALA A 260 1.17 5.59 -21.75
CA ALA A 260 1.93 6.23 -22.81
C ALA A 260 3.44 6.26 -22.52
N GLU A 261 3.84 6.53 -21.27
CA GLU A 261 5.24 6.47 -20.83
C GLU A 261 5.82 5.05 -20.86
N LEU A 262 5.01 4.03 -20.56
CA LEU A 262 5.43 2.64 -20.68
C LEU A 262 5.61 2.22 -22.14
N ALA A 263 4.79 2.76 -23.06
CA ALA A 263 4.88 2.47 -24.48
C ALA A 263 6.09 3.14 -25.16
N THR A 264 6.64 4.23 -24.61
CA THR A 264 7.83 4.91 -25.15
C THR A 264 9.15 4.34 -24.62
N ARG A 265 9.11 3.40 -23.66
CA ARG A 265 10.33 2.77 -23.14
C ARG A 265 10.82 1.67 -24.10
N PRO A 266 12.14 1.61 -24.39
CA PRO A 266 12.71 0.55 -25.20
C PRO A 266 12.42 -0.83 -24.60
N SER A 267 11.96 -1.77 -25.43
CA SER A 267 11.67 -3.13 -24.97
C SER A 267 12.95 -3.83 -24.52
N VAL A 268 12.84 -4.78 -23.59
CA VAL A 268 14.00 -5.58 -23.11
C VAL A 268 14.68 -6.31 -24.28
N GLN A 269 13.94 -6.64 -25.33
CA GLN A 269 14.47 -7.25 -26.55
C GLN A 269 15.27 -6.25 -27.40
N GLU A 270 14.81 -5.00 -27.55
CA GLU A 270 15.56 -3.92 -28.22
C GLU A 270 16.86 -3.58 -27.47
N LEU A 271 16.82 -3.56 -26.14
CA LEU A 271 18.00 -3.36 -25.31
C LEU A 271 19.02 -4.50 -25.46
N LYS A 272 18.55 -5.74 -25.59
CA LYS A 272 19.39 -6.91 -25.88
C LYS A 272 20.00 -6.84 -27.29
N LEU A 273 19.20 -6.46 -28.28
CA LEU A 273 19.66 -6.29 -29.66
C LEU A 273 20.71 -5.19 -29.76
N CYS A 274 20.47 -4.04 -29.11
CA CYS A 274 21.41 -2.93 -29.06
C CYS A 274 22.73 -3.37 -28.42
N LYS A 275 22.70 -4.06 -27.27
CA LYS A 275 23.90 -4.64 -26.63
C LYS A 275 24.65 -5.63 -27.53
N GLN A 276 23.92 -6.48 -28.26
CA GLN A 276 24.52 -7.45 -29.17
C GLN A 276 25.20 -6.75 -30.37
N GLN A 277 24.59 -5.68 -30.87
CA GLN A 277 25.17 -4.82 -31.91
C GLN A 277 26.42 -4.10 -31.39
N THR A 278 26.42 -3.57 -30.17
CA THR A 278 27.61 -2.95 -29.56
C THR A 278 28.75 -3.95 -29.47
N ARG A 279 28.49 -5.18 -28.98
CA ARG A 279 29.50 -6.26 -28.91
C ARG A 279 30.01 -6.72 -30.27
N ARG A 280 29.19 -6.62 -31.32
CA ARG A 280 29.61 -6.93 -32.69
C ARG A 280 30.50 -5.82 -33.24
N LEU A 281 30.16 -4.57 -32.98
CA LEU A 281 30.98 -3.41 -33.34
C LEU A 281 32.32 -3.42 -32.59
N GLU A 282 32.32 -3.73 -31.29
CA GLU A 282 33.54 -3.91 -30.48
C GLU A 282 34.44 -5.01 -31.06
N ARG A 283 33.87 -6.16 -31.45
CA ARG A 283 34.62 -7.23 -32.12
C ARG A 283 35.23 -6.77 -33.44
N ILE A 284 34.47 -6.08 -34.29
CA ILE A 284 34.96 -5.54 -35.57
C ILE A 284 36.08 -4.52 -35.32
N LEU A 285 35.91 -3.64 -34.34
CA LEU A 285 36.92 -2.63 -33.96
C LEU A 285 38.21 -3.28 -33.45
N LEU A 286 38.10 -4.32 -32.62
CA LEU A 286 39.24 -5.12 -32.15
C LEU A 286 39.95 -5.85 -33.30
N GLN A 287 39.18 -6.44 -34.23
CA GLN A 287 39.71 -7.18 -35.37
C GLN A 287 40.48 -6.28 -36.35
N HIS A 288 40.02 -5.03 -36.52
CA HIS A 288 40.68 -4.04 -37.36
C HIS A 288 41.71 -3.16 -36.62
N LYS A 289 41.99 -3.44 -35.34
CA LYS A 289 42.87 -2.61 -34.47
C LYS A 289 42.50 -1.12 -34.50
N ILE A 290 41.22 -0.79 -34.69
CA ILE A 290 40.75 0.59 -34.71
C ILE A 290 40.52 1.00 -33.26
N SER A 291 41.54 1.62 -32.66
CA SER A 291 41.40 2.28 -31.38
C SER A 291 40.51 3.50 -31.53
N PHE A 292 39.36 3.50 -30.85
CA PHE A 292 38.61 4.74 -30.65
C PHE A 292 39.44 5.67 -29.75
N ARG A 293 40.21 6.55 -30.39
CA ARG A 293 40.99 7.62 -29.75
C ARG A 293 40.02 8.71 -29.30
N GLY A 294 39.32 8.44 -28.20
CA GLY A 294 38.27 9.32 -27.68
C GLY A 294 38.11 9.20 -26.17
N THR A 295 39.22 9.30 -25.44
CA THR A 295 39.36 10.00 -24.15
C THR A 295 40.75 9.71 -23.59
N ASN A 296 41.65 10.68 -23.76
CA ASN A 296 42.88 10.94 -23.01
C ASN A 296 43.69 9.74 -22.50
N ARG A 297 44.66 9.30 -23.30
CA ARG A 297 45.91 8.72 -22.78
C ARG A 297 47.06 9.05 -23.72
N GLU A 298 47.70 10.19 -23.47
CA GLU A 298 49.06 10.43 -23.93
C GLU A 298 49.98 9.55 -23.08
N GLN A 299 50.39 8.41 -23.60
CA GLN A 299 51.62 7.76 -23.17
C GLN A 299 52.42 7.36 -24.40
N SER A 300 53.60 7.98 -24.44
CA SER A 300 54.73 7.83 -25.34
C SER A 300 54.94 6.41 -25.85
N GLU A 301 55.13 6.31 -27.16
CA GLU A 301 55.69 5.14 -27.83
C GLU A 301 57.14 4.96 -27.38
N GLU A 302 57.41 3.95 -26.54
CA GLU A 302 58.74 3.34 -26.44
C GLU A 302 58.67 1.95 -27.07
N GLN A 303 59.50 1.78 -28.10
CA GLN A 303 59.68 0.55 -28.86
C GLN A 303 60.10 -0.58 -27.91
N THR A 304 59.21 -1.56 -27.69
CA THR A 304 59.53 -2.75 -26.91
C THR A 304 60.25 -3.76 -27.81
N ALA A 305 61.51 -4.05 -27.49
CA ALA A 305 62.26 -5.14 -28.10
C ALA A 305 61.62 -6.49 -27.74
N SER A 306 61.54 -7.38 -28.73
CA SER A 306 60.87 -8.68 -28.62
C SER A 306 61.56 -9.63 -27.63
N THR A 307 60.80 -10.16 -26.68
CA THR A 307 61.20 -11.12 -25.62
C THR A 307 61.13 -12.59 -26.07
N ALA A 308 61.25 -12.87 -27.37
CA ALA A 308 61.31 -14.24 -27.88
C ALA A 308 62.65 -14.93 -27.51
N ALA A 309 62.62 -16.24 -27.23
CA ALA A 309 63.78 -17.00 -26.73
C ALA A 309 65.03 -16.92 -27.63
N GLN A 310 64.84 -16.75 -28.94
CA GLN A 310 65.90 -16.64 -29.94
C GLN A 310 66.59 -15.25 -29.95
N SER A 311 66.00 -14.25 -29.28
CA SER A 311 66.49 -12.86 -29.22
C SER A 311 67.26 -12.55 -27.93
N LEU A 312 67.23 -13.46 -26.94
CA LEU A 312 67.82 -13.25 -25.61
C LEU A 312 69.34 -13.13 -25.63
N GLU A 313 70.05 -13.79 -26.56
CA GLU A 313 71.51 -13.69 -26.69
C GLU A 313 72.00 -12.31 -27.17
N ARG A 314 71.11 -11.52 -27.79
CA ARG A 314 71.42 -10.16 -28.30
C ARG A 314 70.87 -9.05 -27.41
N LEU A 315 70.28 -9.39 -26.27
CA LEU A 315 69.69 -8.41 -25.36
C LEU A 315 70.80 -7.76 -24.51
N PRO A 316 70.86 -6.42 -24.42
CA PRO A 316 71.79 -5.76 -23.52
C PRO A 316 71.61 -6.21 -22.07
N ALA A 317 72.70 -6.37 -21.33
CA ALA A 317 72.65 -6.77 -19.91
C ALA A 317 71.85 -5.80 -19.03
N SER A 318 71.71 -4.53 -19.45
CA SER A 318 70.84 -3.53 -18.82
C SER A 318 69.37 -3.91 -18.90
N GLU A 319 68.93 -4.40 -20.05
CA GLU A 319 67.53 -4.76 -20.33
C GLU A 319 67.16 -6.06 -19.64
N CYS A 320 68.08 -7.04 -19.63
CA CYS A 320 67.91 -8.24 -18.81
C CYS A 320 67.78 -7.90 -17.32
N ARG A 321 68.60 -6.96 -16.82
CA ARG A 321 68.53 -6.51 -15.44
C ARG A 321 67.21 -5.79 -15.15
N ARG A 322 66.73 -4.94 -16.07
CA ARG A 322 65.44 -4.25 -15.96
C ARG A 322 64.28 -5.25 -15.91
N TYR A 323 64.24 -6.22 -16.82
CA TYR A 323 63.21 -7.27 -16.83
C TYR A 323 63.24 -8.14 -15.58
N LEU A 324 64.42 -8.49 -15.06
CA LEU A 324 64.54 -9.24 -13.81
C LEU A 324 64.09 -8.42 -12.60
N GLN A 325 64.41 -7.12 -12.55
CA GLN A 325 63.94 -6.22 -11.49
C GLN A 325 62.42 -6.02 -11.55
N GLU A 326 61.86 -5.88 -12.74
CA GLU A 326 60.42 -5.78 -12.97
C GLU A 326 59.71 -7.08 -12.54
N ALA A 327 60.25 -8.25 -12.89
CA ALA A 327 59.72 -9.53 -12.45
C ALA A 327 59.82 -9.71 -10.92
N CYS A 328 60.91 -9.27 -10.29
CA CYS A 328 61.04 -9.25 -8.83
C CYS A 328 60.02 -8.32 -8.18
N ALA A 329 59.78 -7.13 -8.77
CA ALA A 329 58.78 -6.19 -8.27
C ALA A 329 57.35 -6.75 -8.39
N GLN A 330 57.02 -7.36 -9.53
CA GLN A 330 55.70 -7.96 -9.78
C GLN A 330 55.41 -9.16 -8.87
N LEU A 331 56.41 -9.97 -8.55
CA LEU A 331 56.30 -11.12 -7.65
C LEU A 331 56.60 -10.80 -6.18
N HIS A 332 56.90 -9.53 -5.88
CA HIS A 332 57.23 -9.01 -4.54
C HIS A 332 58.43 -9.72 -3.89
N VAL A 333 59.43 -10.04 -4.69
CA VAL A 333 60.64 -10.75 -4.29
C VAL A 333 61.81 -9.78 -4.17
N LYS A 334 62.58 -9.86 -3.08
CA LYS A 334 63.70 -8.93 -2.80
C LYS A 334 64.99 -9.29 -3.55
N HIS A 335 65.20 -10.57 -3.87
CA HIS A 335 66.40 -11.06 -4.54
C HIS A 335 66.07 -11.94 -5.75
N VAL A 336 66.86 -11.78 -6.82
CA VAL A 336 66.70 -12.56 -8.07
C VAL A 336 66.85 -14.07 -7.85
N THR A 337 67.59 -14.49 -6.82
CA THR A 337 67.73 -15.90 -6.41
C THR A 337 66.40 -16.52 -5.98
N ASP A 338 65.47 -15.71 -5.46
CA ASP A 338 64.19 -16.18 -4.96
C ASP A 338 63.08 -16.08 -6.04
N LEU A 339 63.44 -15.58 -7.22
CA LEU A 339 62.53 -15.44 -8.37
C LEU A 339 62.11 -16.82 -8.91
N ALA A 340 63.06 -17.75 -9.05
CA ALA A 340 62.78 -19.12 -9.49
C ALA A 340 61.81 -19.87 -8.56
N PRO A 341 62.01 -19.89 -7.22
CA PRO A 341 61.03 -20.50 -6.32
C PRO A 341 59.69 -19.75 -6.27
N ALA A 342 59.66 -18.42 -6.43
CA ALA A 342 58.40 -17.65 -6.51
C ALA A 342 57.60 -17.94 -7.79
N ILE A 343 58.27 -18.08 -8.93
CA ILE A 343 57.63 -18.49 -10.19
C ILE A 343 57.09 -19.93 -10.07
N SER A 344 57.86 -20.82 -9.43
CA SER A 344 57.44 -22.20 -9.17
C SER A 344 56.22 -22.27 -8.25
N SER A 345 56.14 -21.44 -7.20
CA SER A 345 54.98 -21.39 -6.30
C SER A 345 53.74 -20.84 -6.99
N HIS A 346 53.87 -19.80 -7.83
CA HIS A 346 52.79 -19.30 -8.68
C HIS A 346 52.30 -20.34 -9.70
N ALA A 347 53.21 -21.12 -10.28
CA ALA A 347 52.85 -22.23 -11.17
C ALA A 347 52.05 -23.33 -10.43
N LYS A 348 52.46 -23.68 -9.20
CA LYS A 348 51.71 -24.62 -8.35
C LYS A 348 50.35 -24.08 -7.93
N LEU A 349 50.25 -22.80 -7.59
CA LEU A 349 48.98 -22.14 -7.27
C LEU A 349 48.02 -22.19 -8.46
N ARG A 350 48.52 -21.88 -9.66
CA ARG A 350 47.76 -21.95 -10.91
C ARG A 350 47.27 -23.36 -11.23
N GLN A 351 48.11 -24.39 -11.05
CA GLN A 351 47.68 -25.78 -11.17
C GLN A 351 46.63 -26.17 -10.12
N THR A 352 46.78 -25.68 -8.90
CA THR A 352 45.81 -25.94 -7.82
C THR A 352 44.48 -25.28 -8.11
N LEU A 353 44.48 -24.05 -8.62
CA LEU A 353 43.31 -23.31 -9.04
C LEU A 353 42.63 -23.99 -10.24
N HIS A 354 43.40 -24.42 -11.24
CA HIS A 354 42.88 -25.23 -12.35
C HIS A 354 42.19 -26.51 -11.87
N ARG A 355 42.82 -27.24 -10.94
CA ARG A 355 42.25 -28.46 -10.36
C ARG A 355 40.99 -28.17 -9.53
N ALA A 356 40.95 -27.05 -8.82
CA ALA A 356 39.77 -26.61 -8.07
C ALA A 356 38.62 -26.20 -9.01
N LEU A 357 38.92 -25.49 -10.09
CA LEU A 357 37.94 -25.15 -11.13
C LEU A 357 37.43 -26.38 -11.86
N ARG A 358 38.28 -27.35 -12.19
CA ARG A 358 37.85 -28.64 -12.75
C ARG A 358 36.90 -29.40 -11.81
N LYS A 359 37.24 -29.50 -10.52
CA LYS A 359 36.35 -30.10 -9.50
C LYS A 359 35.04 -29.34 -9.34
N LEU A 360 35.06 -28.01 -9.48
CA LEU A 360 33.86 -27.20 -9.46
C LEU A 360 33.01 -27.45 -10.70
N ASN A 361 33.65 -27.57 -11.87
CA ASN A 361 33.00 -27.91 -13.14
C ASN A 361 32.34 -29.29 -13.07
N GLU A 362 33.05 -30.32 -12.59
CA GLU A 362 32.50 -31.67 -12.37
C GLU A 362 31.28 -31.66 -11.43
N LYS A 363 31.28 -30.81 -10.40
CA LYS A 363 30.16 -30.67 -9.46
C LYS A 363 28.96 -29.91 -10.02
N LEU A 364 29.20 -28.89 -10.85
CA LEU A 364 28.15 -28.05 -11.42
C LEU A 364 27.59 -28.63 -12.73
N LEU A 365 28.42 -29.33 -13.50
CA LEU A 365 28.19 -29.82 -14.86
C LEU A 365 28.80 -31.23 -15.04
N PRO A 366 28.12 -32.30 -14.58
CA PRO A 366 28.67 -33.66 -14.61
C PRO A 366 28.77 -34.32 -16.01
N ASN A 367 28.34 -33.65 -17.09
CA ASN A 367 28.14 -34.26 -18.42
C ASN A 367 28.94 -33.60 -19.56
N LEU A 368 29.96 -32.79 -19.28
CA LEU A 368 30.85 -32.27 -20.33
C LEU A 368 32.08 -33.16 -20.44
N GLU A 369 32.28 -33.73 -21.62
CA GLU A 369 33.38 -34.65 -21.93
C GLU A 369 34.75 -34.05 -21.58
N GLU A 370 35.61 -34.90 -21.03
CA GLU A 370 37.00 -34.59 -20.69
C GLU A 370 37.79 -34.21 -21.94
N THR A 371 38.18 -32.94 -22.07
CA THR A 371 39.22 -32.55 -23.01
C THR A 371 40.59 -32.55 -22.32
N CYS A 372 41.40 -33.52 -22.77
CA CYS A 372 42.85 -33.65 -22.74
C CYS A 372 43.63 -33.13 -21.52
N GLU A 373 44.16 -34.09 -20.76
CA GLU A 373 45.36 -33.91 -19.94
C GLU A 373 46.59 -33.67 -20.84
N SER A 374 46.83 -32.42 -21.25
CA SER A 374 48.18 -32.01 -21.62
C SER A 374 48.94 -31.67 -20.33
N GLY A 375 50.13 -32.26 -20.15
CA GLY A 375 50.98 -32.08 -18.96
C GLY A 375 51.56 -30.68 -18.78
N ASP A 376 51.07 -29.68 -19.52
CA ASP A 376 51.53 -28.30 -19.46
C ASP A 376 50.77 -27.50 -18.40
N VAL A 377 51.47 -26.53 -17.80
CA VAL A 377 50.85 -25.62 -16.83
C VAL A 377 49.79 -24.78 -17.54
N PRO A 378 48.51 -24.85 -17.15
CA PRO A 378 47.41 -24.21 -17.88
C PRO A 378 47.64 -22.72 -17.99
N ARG A 379 47.44 -22.16 -19.18
CA ARG A 379 47.60 -20.73 -19.42
C ARG A 379 46.47 -19.95 -18.74
N VAL A 380 46.71 -18.66 -18.43
CA VAL A 380 45.68 -17.84 -17.77
C VAL A 380 44.49 -17.63 -18.70
N GLU A 381 44.74 -17.56 -20.01
CA GLU A 381 43.72 -17.50 -21.05
C GLU A 381 42.85 -18.76 -21.09
N GLU A 382 43.43 -19.94 -20.86
CA GLU A 382 42.70 -21.21 -20.79
C GLU A 382 41.84 -21.30 -19.52
N LEU A 383 42.34 -20.77 -18.39
CA LEU A 383 41.57 -20.66 -17.15
C LEU A 383 40.41 -19.68 -17.27
N LEU A 384 40.61 -18.53 -17.94
CA LEU A 384 39.56 -17.57 -18.23
C LEU A 384 38.52 -18.17 -19.17
N LEU A 385 38.95 -18.86 -20.23
CA LEU A 385 38.03 -19.54 -21.15
C LEU A 385 37.22 -20.63 -20.44
N LEU A 386 37.82 -21.39 -19.52
CA LEU A 386 37.10 -22.37 -18.70
C LEU A 386 36.06 -21.70 -17.80
N VAL A 387 36.37 -20.56 -17.19
CA VAL A 387 35.42 -19.81 -16.36
C VAL A 387 34.30 -19.20 -17.21
N ASP A 388 34.64 -18.62 -18.35
CA ASP A 388 33.66 -18.00 -19.26
C ASP A 388 32.72 -19.05 -19.87
N THR A 389 33.24 -20.23 -20.26
CA THR A 389 32.41 -21.36 -20.71
C THR A 389 31.52 -21.89 -19.58
N MET A 390 32.03 -22.02 -18.35
CA MET A 390 31.20 -22.36 -17.19
C MET A 390 30.11 -21.31 -16.91
N LEU A 391 30.39 -20.03 -17.11
CA LEU A 391 29.41 -18.96 -16.94
C LEU A 391 28.34 -18.98 -18.03
N GLU A 392 28.74 -19.17 -19.29
CA GLU A 392 27.80 -19.35 -20.42
C GLU A 392 26.94 -20.61 -20.25
N ASP A 393 27.51 -21.72 -19.75
CA ASP A 393 26.79 -22.98 -19.53
C ASP A 393 25.85 -22.96 -18.31
N VAL A 394 26.20 -22.21 -17.26
CA VAL A 394 25.29 -21.96 -16.13
C VAL A 394 24.13 -21.06 -16.57
N ASP A 395 24.38 -20.08 -17.43
CA ASP A 395 23.36 -19.20 -17.99
C ASP A 395 22.44 -19.92 -19.00
N THR A 396 22.94 -20.90 -19.75
CA THR A 396 22.12 -21.74 -20.65
C THR A 396 21.33 -22.81 -19.89
N ARG A 397 21.87 -23.42 -18.83
CA ARG A 397 21.13 -24.35 -17.94
C ARG A 397 20.05 -23.68 -17.10
N ALA A 398 20.03 -22.35 -16.97
CA ALA A 398 18.87 -21.63 -16.45
C ALA A 398 17.59 -21.86 -17.30
N GLN A 399 17.72 -22.42 -18.51
CA GLN A 399 16.62 -22.75 -19.43
C GLN A 399 16.34 -24.26 -19.58
N ASP A 400 17.09 -25.16 -18.90
CA ASP A 400 16.91 -26.62 -19.02
C ASP A 400 16.07 -27.20 -17.84
N PRO A 401 15.07 -28.08 -18.07
CA PRO A 401 13.98 -28.36 -17.12
C PRO A 401 14.29 -29.39 -16.01
N ALA A 402 15.51 -29.93 -15.92
CA ALA A 402 15.87 -30.96 -14.93
C ALA A 402 16.55 -30.41 -13.66
N CYS A 403 17.03 -29.16 -13.67
CA CYS A 403 17.36 -28.41 -12.47
C CYS A 403 16.15 -27.52 -12.19
N VAL A 404 15.51 -27.62 -11.02
CA VAL A 404 14.40 -26.70 -10.70
C VAL A 404 14.98 -25.29 -10.64
N SER A 405 14.87 -24.59 -11.77
CA SER A 405 15.55 -23.33 -12.00
C SER A 405 15.14 -22.34 -10.91
N SER A 406 16.04 -21.43 -10.54
CA SER A 406 15.70 -20.31 -9.65
C SER A 406 14.45 -19.57 -10.15
N HIS A 407 14.20 -19.57 -11.46
CA HIS A 407 12.97 -19.05 -12.06
C HIS A 407 11.74 -19.88 -11.72
N THR A 408 11.80 -21.21 -11.77
CA THR A 408 10.70 -22.12 -11.38
C THR A 408 10.39 -22.03 -9.89
N LEU A 409 11.40 -21.94 -9.03
CA LEU A 409 11.21 -21.68 -7.59
C LEU A 409 10.59 -20.30 -7.35
N ARG A 410 11.07 -19.27 -8.05
CA ARG A 410 10.51 -17.92 -7.96
C ARG A 410 9.08 -17.86 -8.53
N ALA A 411 8.76 -18.67 -9.54
CA ALA A 411 7.42 -18.82 -10.11
C ALA A 411 6.49 -19.58 -9.17
N LEU A 412 6.97 -20.63 -8.49
CA LEU A 412 6.24 -21.34 -7.43
C LEU A 412 5.95 -20.40 -6.26
N VAL A 413 6.96 -19.68 -5.79
CA VAL A 413 6.84 -18.69 -4.72
C VAL A 413 5.86 -17.57 -5.12
N ALA A 414 5.97 -17.04 -6.34
CA ALA A 414 5.04 -16.05 -6.87
C ALA A 414 3.62 -16.63 -7.03
N HIS A 415 3.49 -17.91 -7.38
CA HIS A 415 2.20 -18.59 -7.45
C HIS A 415 1.54 -18.69 -6.08
N PHE A 416 2.29 -19.05 -5.03
CA PHE A 416 1.78 -19.05 -3.65
C PHE A 416 1.43 -17.66 -3.15
N GLN A 417 2.24 -16.65 -3.47
CA GLN A 417 1.94 -15.25 -3.17
C GLN A 417 0.64 -14.78 -3.85
N LYS A 418 0.40 -15.20 -5.09
CA LYS A 418 -0.83 -14.90 -5.83
C LYS A 418 -2.04 -15.72 -5.34
N LEU A 419 -1.84 -16.99 -4.99
CA LEU A 419 -2.89 -17.87 -4.47
C LEU A 419 -3.46 -17.35 -3.15
N PHE A 420 -2.61 -16.76 -2.31
CA PHE A 420 -3.00 -16.22 -1.01
C PHE A 420 -3.15 -14.69 -0.99
N ASP A 421 -3.01 -14.00 -2.13
CA ASP A 421 -3.05 -12.53 -2.25
C ASP A 421 -2.13 -11.79 -1.26
N VAL A 422 -0.84 -12.13 -1.28
CA VAL A 422 0.18 -11.53 -0.39
C VAL A 422 1.40 -11.04 -1.16
N PRO A 423 1.89 -9.81 -0.90
CA PRO A 423 3.01 -9.24 -1.65
C PRO A 423 4.37 -9.85 -1.30
N SER A 424 4.50 -10.55 -0.17
CA SER A 424 5.75 -11.17 0.29
C SER A 424 5.57 -12.64 0.69
N VAL A 425 6.65 -13.42 0.55
CA VAL A 425 6.70 -14.84 0.95
C VAL A 425 6.48 -15.01 2.44
N SER A 426 6.99 -14.07 3.25
CA SER A 426 6.77 -14.04 4.69
C SER A 426 5.29 -13.87 5.07
N GLY A 427 4.49 -13.26 4.19
CA GLY A 427 3.05 -13.11 4.37
C GLY A 427 2.23 -14.36 4.02
N VAL A 428 2.81 -15.30 3.26
CA VAL A 428 2.11 -16.53 2.83
C VAL A 428 1.74 -17.39 4.03
N TYR A 429 2.66 -17.61 4.97
CA TYR A 429 2.38 -18.46 6.14
C TYR A 429 1.32 -17.87 7.09
N PRO A 430 1.39 -16.58 7.50
CA PRO A 430 0.32 -15.93 8.26
C PRO A 430 -1.03 -15.99 7.55
N ARG A 431 -1.07 -15.72 6.24
CA ARG A 431 -2.31 -15.70 5.46
C ARG A 431 -2.90 -17.09 5.28
N MET A 432 -2.05 -18.09 5.06
CA MET A 432 -2.45 -19.49 5.02
C MET A 432 -3.04 -19.94 6.37
N ASN A 433 -2.42 -19.57 7.50
CA ASN A 433 -2.97 -19.84 8.82
C ASN A 433 -4.32 -19.14 9.04
N GLU A 434 -4.49 -17.89 8.60
CA GLU A 434 -5.77 -17.19 8.65
C GLU A 434 -6.85 -17.93 7.84
N VAL A 435 -6.51 -18.40 6.63
CA VAL A 435 -7.42 -19.19 5.79
C VAL A 435 -7.80 -20.50 6.47
N TYR A 436 -6.84 -21.22 7.05
CA TYR A 436 -7.13 -22.46 7.78
C TYR A 436 -7.96 -22.22 9.05
N SER A 437 -7.69 -21.15 9.80
CA SER A 437 -8.50 -20.75 10.96
C SER A 437 -9.92 -20.40 10.55
N LYS A 438 -10.11 -19.56 9.52
CA LYS A 438 -11.43 -19.22 8.98
C LYS A 438 -12.16 -20.43 8.41
N LEU A 439 -11.45 -21.35 7.76
CA LEU A 439 -12.04 -22.60 7.29
C LEU A 439 -12.50 -23.47 8.48
N GLY A 440 -11.71 -23.55 9.55
CA GLY A 440 -12.09 -24.21 10.79
C GLY A 440 -13.32 -23.57 11.45
N GLU A 441 -13.35 -22.24 11.54
CA GLU A 441 -14.48 -21.47 12.06
C GLU A 441 -15.75 -21.67 11.23
N THR A 442 -15.65 -21.62 9.90
CA THR A 442 -16.79 -21.84 9.00
C THR A 442 -17.29 -23.29 9.04
N CYS A 443 -16.39 -24.28 9.14
CA CYS A 443 -16.79 -25.68 9.37
C CYS A 443 -17.49 -25.85 10.73
N ASN A 444 -17.01 -25.19 11.78
CA ASN A 444 -17.66 -25.22 13.10
C ASN A 444 -19.02 -24.52 13.07
N MET A 445 -19.11 -23.35 12.42
CA MET A 445 -20.36 -22.62 12.22
C MET A 445 -21.37 -23.45 11.44
N MET A 446 -20.93 -24.15 10.39
CA MET A 446 -21.77 -25.04 9.61
C MET A 446 -22.30 -26.20 10.47
N ARG A 447 -21.46 -26.86 11.29
CA ARG A 447 -21.94 -27.89 12.23
C ARG A 447 -22.93 -27.32 13.24
N ASN A 448 -22.68 -26.14 13.78
CA ASN A 448 -23.59 -25.50 14.73
C ASN A 448 -24.94 -25.19 14.06
N LEU A 449 -24.95 -24.66 12.84
CA LEU A 449 -26.17 -24.43 12.06
C LEU A 449 -26.88 -25.75 11.74
N GLN A 450 -26.16 -26.82 11.38
CA GLN A 450 -26.76 -28.15 11.19
C GLN A 450 -27.44 -28.63 12.47
N CYS A 451 -26.79 -28.50 13.63
CA CYS A 451 -27.36 -28.88 14.92
C CYS A 451 -28.61 -28.07 15.27
N VAL A 452 -28.58 -26.75 15.07
CA VAL A 452 -29.71 -25.86 15.37
C VAL A 452 -30.90 -26.13 14.44
N LEU A 453 -30.63 -26.46 13.18
CA LEU A 453 -31.65 -26.76 12.16
C LEU A 453 -32.10 -28.23 12.17
N GLY A 454 -31.49 -29.09 13.01
CA GLY A 454 -31.80 -30.52 13.08
C GLY A 454 -31.46 -31.29 11.80
N LEU A 455 -30.49 -30.82 11.01
CA LEU A 455 -30.08 -31.42 9.74
C LEU A 455 -28.99 -32.47 9.99
N ASP A 456 -29.04 -33.60 9.26
CA ASP A 456 -28.03 -34.67 9.38
C ASP A 456 -26.61 -34.14 9.10
N GLY A 457 -25.62 -34.61 9.86
CA GLY A 457 -24.21 -34.15 9.79
C GLY A 457 -23.47 -34.41 8.48
N LYS A 458 -24.16 -34.88 7.42
CA LYS A 458 -23.64 -35.13 6.07
C LYS A 458 -24.20 -34.17 5.00
N VAL A 459 -24.97 -33.17 5.39
CA VAL A 459 -25.59 -32.22 4.45
C VAL A 459 -24.53 -31.31 3.81
N THR A 460 -24.63 -31.09 2.49
CA THR A 460 -23.71 -30.24 1.72
C THR A 460 -23.91 -28.75 2.06
N CYS A 461 -22.86 -27.93 1.91
CA CYS A 461 -22.91 -26.49 2.23
C CYS A 461 -24.07 -25.77 1.53
N GLY A 462 -24.33 -26.11 0.25
CA GLY A 462 -25.41 -25.51 -0.52
C GLY A 462 -26.80 -25.86 0.01
N ALA A 463 -27.01 -27.09 0.47
CA ALA A 463 -28.29 -27.50 1.06
C ALA A 463 -28.53 -26.83 2.43
N LEU A 464 -27.48 -26.65 3.24
CA LEU A 464 -27.58 -25.89 4.48
C LEU A 464 -27.87 -24.42 4.25
N VAL A 465 -27.16 -23.77 3.31
CA VAL A 465 -27.40 -22.37 2.96
C VAL A 465 -28.82 -22.19 2.42
N ASN A 466 -29.32 -23.13 1.61
CA ASN A 466 -30.70 -23.09 1.14
C ASN A 466 -31.72 -23.26 2.28
N ALA A 467 -31.44 -24.11 3.27
CA ALA A 467 -32.32 -24.26 4.45
C ALA A 467 -32.34 -22.99 5.31
N VAL A 468 -31.17 -22.37 5.55
CA VAL A 468 -31.06 -21.07 6.22
C VAL A 468 -31.77 -19.98 5.41
N TRP A 469 -31.58 -19.96 4.09
CA TRP A 469 -32.21 -19.01 3.20
C TRP A 469 -33.73 -19.15 3.18
N GLN A 470 -34.26 -20.38 3.19
CA GLN A 470 -35.70 -20.62 3.30
C GLN A 470 -36.24 -20.15 4.65
N LEU A 471 -35.53 -20.39 5.76
CA LEU A 471 -35.90 -19.85 7.07
C LEU A 471 -35.90 -18.31 7.11
N CYS A 472 -34.89 -17.68 6.52
CA CYS A 472 -34.84 -16.23 6.38
C CYS A 472 -36.01 -15.72 5.52
N ARG A 473 -36.33 -16.42 4.42
CA ARG A 473 -37.50 -16.10 3.59
C ARG A 473 -38.82 -16.29 4.32
N GLU A 474 -38.97 -17.33 5.11
CA GLU A 474 -40.18 -17.58 5.90
C GLU A 474 -40.35 -16.55 7.02
N LEU A 475 -39.24 -16.09 7.63
CA LEU A 475 -39.23 -14.97 8.56
C LEU A 475 -39.59 -13.65 7.87
N GLU A 476 -38.98 -13.34 6.73
CA GLU A 476 -39.27 -12.13 5.95
C GLU A 476 -40.69 -12.14 5.37
N GLU A 477 -41.16 -13.27 4.85
CA GLU A 477 -42.52 -13.45 4.34
C GLU A 477 -43.52 -13.46 5.49
N GLY A 478 -43.18 -14.00 6.67
CA GLY A 478 -44.02 -14.00 7.87
C GLY A 478 -44.13 -12.62 8.52
N GLU A 479 -43.05 -11.86 8.58
CA GLU A 479 -43.04 -10.46 9.01
C GLU A 479 -43.75 -9.58 7.98
N SER A 480 -43.51 -9.80 6.69
CA SER A 480 -44.21 -9.11 5.59
C SER A 480 -45.70 -9.49 5.53
N GLN A 481 -46.09 -10.72 5.88
CA GLN A 481 -47.49 -11.12 5.97
C GLN A 481 -48.17 -10.55 7.21
N LYS A 482 -47.47 -10.46 8.35
CA LYS A 482 -47.95 -9.72 9.52
C LYS A 482 -48.11 -8.23 9.18
N LEU A 483 -47.14 -7.63 8.50
CA LEU A 483 -47.20 -6.25 8.01
C LEU A 483 -48.34 -6.06 7.01
N ARG A 484 -48.54 -6.99 6.06
CA ARG A 484 -49.66 -7.00 5.09
C ARG A 484 -51.02 -7.12 5.78
N ARG A 485 -51.14 -7.95 6.83
CA ARG A 485 -52.39 -8.07 7.61
C ARG A 485 -52.72 -6.79 8.37
N VAL A 486 -51.70 -6.03 8.80
CA VAL A 486 -51.89 -4.79 9.56
C VAL A 486 -52.08 -3.56 8.65
N LEU A 487 -51.32 -3.46 7.55
CA LEU A 487 -51.31 -2.27 6.67
C LEU A 487 -52.17 -2.42 5.40
N GLY A 488 -52.53 -3.64 5.00
CA GLY A 488 -53.36 -3.95 3.84
C GLY A 488 -52.69 -3.78 2.47
N THR A 489 -51.61 -2.98 2.34
CA THR A 489 -50.89 -2.72 1.07
C THR A 489 -49.37 -2.65 1.28
N LEU A 490 -48.58 -3.06 0.27
CA LEU A 490 -47.11 -3.21 0.34
C LEU A 490 -46.31 -2.09 -0.31
N ASP A 491 -46.99 -1.20 -1.03
CA ASP A 491 -46.31 -0.12 -1.71
C ASP A 491 -46.10 1.03 -0.72
N ILE A 492 -44.85 1.50 -0.61
CA ILE A 492 -44.47 2.57 0.32
C ILE A 492 -45.25 3.84 -0.03
N ASP A 493 -45.51 4.09 -1.32
CA ASP A 493 -46.32 5.22 -1.77
C ASP A 493 -47.79 5.08 -1.36
N SER A 494 -48.34 3.85 -1.32
CA SER A 494 -49.69 3.60 -0.80
C SER A 494 -49.77 3.72 0.72
N VAL A 495 -48.69 3.38 1.44
CA VAL A 495 -48.59 3.58 2.91
C VAL A 495 -48.45 5.07 3.22
N ILE A 496 -47.65 5.81 2.45
CA ILE A 496 -47.53 7.28 2.56
C ILE A 496 -48.87 7.93 2.28
N ASN A 497 -49.58 7.54 1.21
CA ASN A 497 -50.90 8.06 0.91
C ASN A 497 -51.92 7.71 2.00
N LYS A 498 -51.93 6.49 2.54
CA LYS A 498 -52.81 6.14 3.67
C LYS A 498 -52.48 6.89 4.95
N ILE A 499 -51.20 7.18 5.21
CA ILE A 499 -50.78 7.98 6.35
C ILE A 499 -51.18 9.44 6.15
N GLN A 500 -51.04 9.99 4.92
CA GLN A 500 -51.53 11.32 4.56
C GLN A 500 -53.05 11.42 4.66
N GLU A 501 -53.78 10.42 4.16
CA GLU A 501 -55.24 10.30 4.34
C GLU A 501 -55.60 10.22 5.83
N HIS A 502 -54.78 9.54 6.64
CA HIS A 502 -54.94 9.56 8.10
C HIS A 502 -54.66 10.96 8.67
N GLU A 503 -53.63 11.67 8.23
CA GLU A 503 -53.34 13.04 8.71
C GLU A 503 -54.42 14.05 8.32
N GLU A 504 -55.14 13.83 7.23
CA GLU A 504 -56.31 14.65 6.85
C GLU A 504 -57.60 14.20 7.54
N PHE A 505 -57.84 12.89 7.62
CA PHE A 505 -59.07 12.33 8.19
C PHE A 505 -59.10 12.39 9.71
N PHE A 506 -57.99 12.16 10.41
CA PHE A 506 -57.99 12.07 11.86
C PHE A 506 -58.32 13.39 12.55
N PRO A 507 -57.82 14.56 12.12
CA PRO A 507 -58.25 15.85 12.68
C PRO A 507 -59.72 16.15 12.40
N ALA A 508 -60.22 15.79 11.22
CA ALA A 508 -61.63 15.94 10.87
C ALA A 508 -62.53 14.99 11.69
N PHE A 509 -62.09 13.75 11.88
CA PHE A 509 -62.76 12.74 12.70
C PHE A 509 -62.70 13.08 14.19
N GLU A 510 -61.56 13.57 14.68
CA GLU A 510 -61.41 14.07 16.05
C GLU A 510 -62.31 15.28 16.28
N GLY A 511 -62.39 16.21 15.33
CA GLY A 511 -63.34 17.32 15.35
C GLY A 511 -64.78 16.83 15.44
N LEU A 512 -65.19 15.93 14.53
CA LEU A 512 -66.53 15.32 14.53
C LEU A 512 -66.85 14.62 15.84
N ILE A 513 -65.93 13.81 16.36
CA ILE A 513 -66.10 13.10 17.62
C ILE A 513 -66.20 14.07 18.79
N THR A 514 -65.41 15.13 18.80
CA THR A 514 -65.43 16.15 19.86
C THR A 514 -66.76 16.91 19.84
N GLU A 515 -67.25 17.28 18.66
CA GLU A 515 -68.58 17.85 18.51
C GLU A 515 -69.68 16.89 18.93
N LEU A 516 -69.58 15.59 18.59
CA LEU A 516 -70.56 14.58 19.01
C LEU A 516 -70.55 14.38 20.53
N LEU A 517 -69.39 14.46 21.16
CA LEU A 517 -69.21 14.40 22.61
C LEU A 517 -69.84 15.61 23.29
N ASP A 518 -69.66 16.81 22.73
CA ASP A 518 -70.28 18.04 23.23
C ASP A 518 -71.81 18.03 23.06
N VAL A 519 -72.32 17.62 21.89
CA VAL A 519 -73.77 17.55 21.61
C VAL A 519 -74.49 16.54 22.50
N LEU A 520 -73.83 15.43 22.81
CA LEU A 520 -74.38 14.39 23.67
C LEU A 520 -74.07 14.62 25.17
N GLU A 521 -73.30 15.67 25.51
CA GLU A 521 -72.79 16.02 26.84
C GLU A 521 -72.02 14.87 27.52
N VAL A 522 -71.16 14.17 26.77
CA VAL A 522 -70.44 13.00 27.25
C VAL A 522 -68.94 13.17 27.09
N GLY A 523 -68.15 12.87 28.12
CA GLY A 523 -66.70 13.13 28.11
C GLY A 523 -65.81 12.01 27.56
N ARG A 524 -66.38 10.91 27.02
CA ARG A 524 -65.61 9.76 26.52
C ARG A 524 -66.27 9.15 25.27
N LEU A 525 -65.48 8.90 24.23
CA LEU A 525 -65.92 8.33 22.93
C LEU A 525 -66.74 7.04 23.07
N GLU A 526 -66.37 6.16 23.99
CA GLU A 526 -67.09 4.89 24.22
C GLU A 526 -68.52 5.07 24.75
N GLN A 527 -68.82 6.25 25.29
CA GLN A 527 -70.12 6.58 25.84
C GLN A 527 -71.05 7.23 24.82
N VAL A 528 -70.53 7.58 23.63
CA VAL A 528 -71.29 8.11 22.49
C VAL A 528 -72.37 7.13 22.05
N LEU A 529 -72.01 5.89 21.71
CA LEU A 529 -72.98 4.89 21.25
C LEU A 529 -74.06 4.54 22.31
N PRO A 530 -73.72 4.36 23.61
CA PRO A 530 -74.71 4.21 24.67
C PRO A 530 -75.61 5.43 24.90
N ALA A 531 -75.10 6.65 24.68
CA ALA A 531 -75.88 7.88 24.77
C ALA A 531 -76.84 8.02 23.59
N VAL A 532 -76.36 7.73 22.38
CA VAL A 532 -77.16 7.66 21.14
C VAL A 532 -78.22 6.56 21.23
N ARG A 533 -77.91 5.40 21.80
CA ARG A 533 -78.90 4.32 22.04
C ARG A 533 -79.93 4.70 23.09
N ARG A 534 -79.54 5.40 24.16
CA ARG A 534 -80.50 5.95 25.15
C ARG A 534 -81.39 7.05 24.57
N LEU A 535 -80.90 7.78 23.57
CA LEU A 535 -81.69 8.70 22.75
C LEU A 535 -82.66 7.94 21.84
N MET A 536 -82.20 6.90 21.14
CA MET A 536 -83.04 6.02 20.32
C MET A 536 -84.11 5.26 21.11
N ASP A 537 -83.82 4.78 22.31
CA ASP A 537 -84.81 4.07 23.18
C ASP A 537 -85.87 5.03 23.74
N ARG A 538 -85.59 6.34 23.74
CA ARG A 538 -86.56 7.39 24.11
C ARG A 538 -87.43 7.81 22.92
N THR A 539 -87.11 7.41 21.70
CA THR A 539 -87.90 7.64 20.47
C THR A 539 -88.84 6.46 20.17
N PRO A 540 -90.15 6.56 20.47
CA PRO A 540 -91.16 5.59 20.07
C PRO A 540 -91.53 5.81 18.59
N GLN A 541 -91.59 4.70 17.85
CA GLN A 541 -92.21 4.58 16.53
C GLN A 541 -93.56 5.29 16.42
#